data_AF-A0A0C2CAP5-F1
#
_entry.id   AF-A0A0C2CAP5-F1
#
_cell.length_a   1.000
_cell.length_b   1.000
_cell.length_c   1.000
_cell.angle_alpha   90.00
_cell.angle_beta   90.00
_cell.angle_gamma   90.00
#
_symmetry.space_group_name_H-M   'P 1'
#
loop_
_entity.id
_entity.type
_entity.pdbx_description
1 polymer ?
#
loop_
_entity_poly.entity_id
_entity_poly.type
_entity_poly.pdbx_seq_one_letter_code
_entity_poly.pdbx_strand_id
1 'polypeptide(L)'
;MDYRCILIKFTSTAYALGDEIAAARPPFKQPLPSIPDRLLALMHGGPRNQCVFIHPQMMTFPEAQAATAAPPQESRSNHVREGPNVNIHMTAHPATVALGLMYMRTGNAAIARELALPATISMLEEIRPDLIFVRVLARSLVLWDQIEPTDAWIDKQIPGIIHEYVQSVLKFPSSVEVDISEKEQAYWDEVVDRETVAEVYLYAMSGACFAMSLKYSGAIGDTYESVSMILEDRLRYLMHDFNIESIDWPARHLIRAATRSVVNLCADMMLTSMAILNVGRGKVDTIRFARYRRSHDYELSYWSHYLWKYHEEMSVHRSLAMLFLGEGRLYHQPLRFLWTHAVEPRLLVPMCRKKNKPIQCDIEIRFKIASPLPYFGTAPMVLPPIDDMASIALRGAGVEEIHFDLTKEDRKRDLMEILTTGHGRVAITVTE
;
A
#
# COMPACT_ATOMS: atom_id res chain seq x y z
N MET A 1 -25.25 14.67 -6.65
CA MET A 1 -23.98 14.14 -6.11
C MET A 1 -23.58 12.96 -6.96
N ASP A 2 -22.83 13.21 -8.04
CA ASP A 2 -22.40 12.16 -8.96
C ASP A 2 -21.11 11.49 -8.46
N TYR A 3 -21.27 10.42 -7.68
CA TYR A 3 -20.19 9.49 -7.34
C TYR A 3 -19.57 8.82 -8.59
N ARG A 4 -20.17 9.03 -9.78
CA ARG A 4 -19.63 8.63 -11.09
C ARG A 4 -18.32 9.32 -11.43
N CYS A 5 -18.09 10.57 -11.02
CA CYS A 5 -16.86 11.29 -11.37
C CYS A 5 -15.58 10.76 -10.70
N ILE A 6 -15.69 10.06 -9.56
CA ILE A 6 -14.52 9.49 -8.86
C ILE A 6 -14.19 8.10 -9.43
N LEU A 7 -15.21 7.29 -9.75
CA LEU A 7 -15.00 6.00 -10.44
C LEU A 7 -14.52 6.16 -11.89
N ILE A 8 -14.95 7.22 -12.59
CA ILE A 8 -14.46 7.53 -13.95
C ILE A 8 -12.96 7.91 -13.92
N LYS A 9 -12.44 8.44 -12.80
CA LYS A 9 -11.01 8.75 -12.66
C LYS A 9 -10.14 7.52 -12.44
N PHE A 10 -10.63 6.53 -11.68
CA PHE A 10 -9.94 5.23 -11.52
C PHE A 10 -9.86 4.43 -12.82
N THR A 11 -10.88 4.55 -13.69
CA THR A 11 -10.87 3.90 -15.00
C THR A 11 -9.97 4.63 -15.99
N SER A 12 -9.87 5.96 -15.95
CA SER A 12 -8.97 6.71 -16.84
C SER A 12 -7.48 6.38 -16.65
N THR A 13 -7.04 6.02 -15.43
CA THR A 13 -5.66 5.57 -15.17
C THR A 13 -5.39 4.14 -15.60
N ALA A 14 -6.40 3.25 -15.57
CA ALA A 14 -6.25 1.90 -16.13
C ALA A 14 -6.03 1.92 -17.66
N TYR A 15 -6.49 2.97 -18.34
CA TYR A 15 -6.24 3.20 -19.77
C TYR A 15 -4.92 3.93 -20.08
N ALA A 16 -4.15 4.36 -19.06
CA ALA A 16 -2.96 5.19 -19.23
C ALA A 16 -1.68 4.51 -18.70
N LEU A 17 -1.50 3.22 -18.99
CA LEU A 17 -0.17 2.62 -18.95
C LEU A 17 0.68 3.22 -20.09
N GLY A 18 1.57 4.15 -19.73
CA GLY A 18 2.70 4.57 -20.58
C GLY A 18 2.47 5.77 -21.50
N ASP A 19 3.55 6.53 -21.70
CA ASP A 19 3.69 7.76 -22.50
C ASP A 19 3.23 7.68 -23.98
N GLU A 20 2.71 6.55 -24.45
CA GLU A 20 2.32 6.34 -25.86
C GLU A 20 1.22 7.31 -26.33
N ILE A 21 0.37 7.80 -25.40
CA ILE A 21 -0.70 8.73 -25.72
C ILE A 21 -0.17 10.16 -26.02
N ALA A 22 1.06 10.48 -25.60
CA ALA A 22 1.68 11.79 -25.86
C ALA A 22 2.26 11.91 -27.29
N ALA A 23 2.69 10.80 -27.89
CA ALA A 23 3.40 10.80 -29.18
C ALA A 23 2.49 11.07 -30.41
N ALA A 24 1.17 10.91 -30.28
CA ALA A 24 0.24 10.97 -31.41
C ALA A 24 -0.44 12.35 -31.64
N ARG A 25 0.06 13.44 -31.04
CA ARG A 25 -0.74 14.69 -30.93
C ARG A 25 -0.12 15.91 -31.64
N PRO A 26 -0.92 16.69 -32.39
CA PRO A 26 -0.43 17.85 -33.14
C PRO A 26 0.03 19.00 -32.22
N PRO A 27 1.16 19.68 -32.53
CA PRO A 27 1.92 20.49 -31.57
C PRO A 27 1.34 21.87 -31.18
N PHE A 28 0.31 22.41 -31.84
CA PHE A 28 -0.02 23.85 -31.72
C PHE A 28 -1.43 24.21 -31.23
N LYS A 29 -2.25 23.25 -30.79
CA LYS A 29 -3.61 23.54 -30.28
C LYS A 29 -3.91 22.73 -29.01
N GLN A 30 -3.31 23.12 -27.87
CA GLN A 30 -3.82 22.69 -26.56
C GLN A 30 -4.49 23.87 -25.86
N PRO A 31 -5.83 23.93 -25.82
CA PRO A 31 -6.53 24.86 -24.93
C PRO A 31 -6.58 24.39 -23.47
N LEU A 32 -6.07 23.18 -23.16
CA LEU A 32 -6.16 22.56 -21.84
C LEU A 32 -4.79 22.05 -21.35
N PRO A 33 -4.48 22.12 -20.04
CA PRO A 33 -3.24 21.59 -19.46
C PRO A 33 -3.09 20.08 -19.67
N SER A 34 -1.87 19.57 -19.50
CA SER A 34 -1.59 18.14 -19.61
C SER A 34 -2.37 17.31 -18.56
N ILE A 35 -2.52 16.00 -18.75
CA ILE A 35 -3.16 15.14 -17.72
C ILE A 35 -2.43 15.23 -16.37
N PRO A 36 -1.08 15.16 -16.31
CA PRO A 36 -0.33 15.37 -15.07
C PRO A 36 -0.63 16.71 -14.41
N ASP A 37 -0.56 17.82 -15.16
CA ASP A 37 -0.79 19.17 -14.61
C ASP A 37 -2.21 19.31 -14.05
N ARG A 38 -3.19 18.69 -14.70
CA ARG A 38 -4.58 18.63 -14.22
C ARG A 38 -4.70 17.89 -12.91
N LEU A 39 -4.03 16.74 -12.79
CA LEU A 39 -4.05 15.96 -11.55
C LEU A 39 -3.30 16.70 -10.44
N LEU A 40 -2.21 17.39 -10.74
CA LEU A 40 -1.49 18.25 -9.79
C LEU A 40 -2.36 19.40 -9.29
N ALA A 41 -3.11 20.06 -10.18
CA ALA A 41 -4.07 21.10 -9.80
C ALA A 41 -5.24 20.55 -8.96
N LEU A 42 -5.66 19.31 -9.20
CA LEU A 42 -6.62 18.62 -8.32
C LEU A 42 -6.02 18.24 -6.95
N MET A 43 -4.70 18.00 -6.88
CA MET A 43 -4.00 17.61 -5.65
C MET A 43 -3.69 18.81 -4.75
N HIS A 44 -3.05 19.84 -5.31
CA HIS A 44 -2.65 21.04 -4.56
C HIS A 44 -3.77 22.07 -4.43
N GLY A 45 -4.79 21.98 -5.28
CA GLY A 45 -5.78 23.03 -5.45
C GLY A 45 -5.36 24.01 -6.54
N GLY A 46 -6.35 24.60 -7.17
CA GLY A 46 -6.17 25.49 -8.32
C GLY A 46 -7.51 25.88 -8.93
N PRO A 47 -7.51 26.75 -9.94
CA PRO A 47 -8.73 27.19 -10.57
C PRO A 47 -9.34 26.04 -11.39
N ARG A 48 -10.67 25.90 -11.31
CA ARG A 48 -11.38 24.75 -11.91
C ARG A 48 -11.24 24.66 -13.43
N ASN A 49 -11.05 25.79 -14.10
CA ASN A 49 -10.85 25.86 -15.55
C ASN A 49 -9.62 25.08 -16.03
N GLN A 50 -8.62 24.90 -15.16
CA GLN A 50 -7.43 24.11 -15.46
C GLN A 50 -7.71 22.61 -15.35
N CYS A 51 -8.75 22.17 -14.63
CA CYS A 51 -8.99 20.77 -14.26
C CYS A 51 -10.05 20.04 -15.12
N VAL A 52 -10.17 20.38 -16.41
CA VAL A 52 -11.20 19.81 -17.30
C VAL A 52 -10.74 18.49 -17.93
N PHE A 53 -11.52 17.42 -17.71
CA PHE A 53 -11.35 16.12 -18.38
C PHE A 53 -12.45 15.97 -19.43
N ILE A 54 -12.08 15.82 -20.70
CA ILE A 54 -13.04 15.67 -21.80
C ILE A 54 -13.58 14.24 -21.75
N HIS A 55 -14.91 14.08 -21.64
CA HIS A 55 -15.55 12.76 -21.65
C HIS A 55 -15.46 12.15 -23.06
N PRO A 56 -15.19 10.83 -23.23
CA PRO A 56 -15.11 10.20 -24.56
C PRO A 56 -16.36 10.41 -25.43
N GLN A 57 -17.55 10.48 -24.83
CA GLN A 57 -18.81 10.76 -25.54
C GLN A 57 -18.90 12.20 -26.09
N MET A 58 -18.09 13.15 -25.59
CA MET A 58 -17.98 14.50 -26.18
C MET A 58 -17.08 14.53 -27.42
N MET A 59 -16.26 13.50 -27.65
CA MET A 59 -15.45 13.37 -28.87
C MET A 59 -16.24 12.79 -30.05
N THR A 60 -17.38 12.13 -29.80
CA THR A 60 -18.19 11.44 -30.83
C THR A 60 -19.28 12.28 -31.46
N PHE A 61 -19.53 13.52 -31.02
CA PHE A 61 -20.56 14.40 -31.58
C PHE A 61 -19.99 15.78 -31.96
N PRO A 62 -19.59 16.00 -33.23
CA PRO A 62 -19.06 17.29 -33.69
C PRO A 62 -20.11 18.42 -33.77
N GLU A 63 -21.41 18.11 -33.67
CA GLU A 63 -22.49 19.06 -34.02
C GLU A 63 -23.08 19.85 -32.85
N ALA A 64 -22.62 19.65 -31.60
CA ALA A 64 -23.18 20.37 -30.45
C ALA A 64 -22.60 21.78 -30.21
N GLN A 65 -21.86 22.36 -31.18
CA GLN A 65 -21.26 23.70 -31.07
C GLN A 65 -21.93 24.77 -31.96
N ALA A 66 -23.17 24.55 -32.39
CA ALA A 66 -23.96 25.61 -33.03
C ALA A 66 -24.86 26.32 -32.01
N ALA A 67 -24.40 27.51 -31.59
CA ALA A 67 -25.16 28.68 -31.16
C ALA A 67 -26.14 28.53 -29.96
N THR A 68 -25.70 29.01 -28.79
CA THR A 68 -26.54 29.84 -27.92
C THR A 68 -25.71 31.00 -27.37
N ALA A 69 -26.13 32.23 -27.66
CA ALA A 69 -25.46 33.48 -27.29
C ALA A 69 -25.86 33.96 -25.88
N ALA A 70 -25.89 33.05 -24.91
CA ALA A 70 -26.07 33.38 -23.50
C ALA A 70 -24.82 32.92 -22.73
N PRO A 71 -24.29 33.73 -21.79
CA PRO A 71 -23.21 33.25 -20.92
C PRO A 71 -23.71 31.98 -20.22
N PRO A 72 -22.88 30.92 -20.12
CA PRO A 72 -23.30 29.67 -19.50
C PRO A 72 -23.75 29.98 -18.07
N GLN A 73 -25.06 29.85 -17.83
CA GLN A 73 -25.63 30.04 -16.51
C GLN A 73 -25.00 28.96 -15.63
N GLU A 74 -24.19 29.35 -14.64
CA GLU A 74 -23.55 28.39 -13.73
C GLU A 74 -24.65 27.54 -13.09
N SER A 75 -24.77 26.29 -13.52
CA SER A 75 -25.65 25.30 -12.90
C SER A 75 -25.12 25.01 -11.50
N ARG A 76 -25.50 25.86 -10.54
CA ARG A 76 -25.11 25.71 -9.14
C ARG A 76 -25.92 24.59 -8.51
N SER A 77 -25.23 23.71 -7.79
CA SER A 77 -25.93 22.66 -7.05
C SER A 77 -26.66 23.27 -5.86
N ASN A 78 -27.88 22.80 -5.56
CA ASN A 78 -28.66 23.30 -4.42
C ASN A 78 -28.09 22.86 -3.06
N HIS A 79 -27.24 21.84 -3.02
CA HIS A 79 -26.72 21.22 -1.80
C HIS A 79 -25.28 21.59 -1.46
N VAL A 80 -24.46 21.91 -2.47
CA VAL A 80 -23.03 22.20 -2.29
C VAL A 80 -22.69 23.49 -3.01
N ARG A 81 -22.24 24.48 -2.22
CA ARG A 81 -21.68 25.72 -2.74
C ARG A 81 -20.18 25.53 -2.96
N GLU A 82 -19.79 25.30 -4.21
CA GLU A 82 -18.39 25.23 -4.59
C GLU A 82 -17.87 26.60 -4.99
N GLY A 83 -16.61 26.89 -4.65
CA GLY A 83 -15.91 28.09 -5.09
C GLY A 83 -15.34 27.96 -6.52
N PRO A 84 -14.67 29.02 -7.03
CA PRO A 84 -13.98 28.98 -8.32
C PRO A 84 -12.80 28.00 -8.35
N ASN A 85 -12.24 27.71 -7.18
CA ASN A 85 -11.17 26.75 -6.99
C ASN A 85 -11.70 25.33 -6.77
N VAL A 86 -10.85 24.36 -7.08
CA VAL A 86 -11.12 22.95 -6.83
C VAL A 86 -11.16 22.67 -5.33
N ASN A 87 -12.12 21.85 -4.92
CA ASN A 87 -12.20 21.34 -3.55
C ASN A 87 -11.18 20.20 -3.33
N ILE A 88 -10.02 20.54 -2.76
CA ILE A 88 -8.93 19.58 -2.47
C ILE A 88 -9.38 18.43 -1.55
N HIS A 89 -10.31 18.70 -0.64
CA HIS A 89 -10.84 17.71 0.31
C HIS A 89 -11.55 16.52 -0.34
N MET A 90 -12.02 16.68 -1.58
CA MET A 90 -12.66 15.63 -2.37
C MET A 90 -11.78 15.09 -3.49
N THR A 91 -10.83 15.90 -3.97
CA THR A 91 -10.12 15.63 -5.22
C THR A 91 -8.67 15.23 -5.02
N ALA A 92 -8.03 15.63 -3.91
CA ALA A 92 -6.61 15.40 -3.71
C ALA A 92 -6.28 13.92 -3.56
N HIS A 93 -6.98 13.19 -2.69
CA HIS A 93 -6.77 11.76 -2.48
C HIS A 93 -6.84 10.93 -3.78
N PRO A 94 -7.92 10.99 -4.59
CA PRO A 94 -7.96 10.25 -5.86
C PRO A 94 -6.97 10.77 -6.90
N ALA A 95 -6.64 12.07 -6.91
CA ALA A 95 -5.64 12.62 -7.82
C ALA A 95 -4.22 12.13 -7.51
N THR A 96 -3.84 12.05 -6.24
CA THR A 96 -2.55 11.51 -5.79
C THR A 96 -2.42 10.03 -6.15
N VAL A 97 -3.45 9.22 -5.91
CA VAL A 97 -3.45 7.80 -6.35
C VAL A 97 -3.32 7.70 -7.86
N ALA A 98 -4.08 8.50 -8.61
CA ALA A 98 -4.02 8.48 -10.07
C ALA A 98 -2.63 8.85 -10.60
N LEU A 99 -1.99 9.90 -10.06
CA LEU A 99 -0.63 10.27 -10.41
C LEU A 99 0.37 9.15 -10.10
N GLY A 100 0.27 8.54 -8.91
CA GLY A 100 1.12 7.42 -8.51
C GLY A 100 1.02 6.21 -9.44
N LEU A 101 -0.21 5.86 -9.87
CA LEU A 101 -0.45 4.75 -10.80
C LEU A 101 -0.02 5.09 -12.23
N MET A 102 -0.28 6.31 -12.70
CA MET A 102 0.08 6.75 -14.05
C MET A 102 1.61 6.76 -14.28
N TYR A 103 2.37 7.09 -13.24
CA TYR A 103 3.84 7.11 -13.27
C TYR A 103 4.47 5.94 -12.51
N MET A 104 3.72 4.87 -12.23
CA MET A 104 4.21 3.72 -11.50
C MET A 104 5.43 3.11 -12.20
N ARG A 105 6.51 2.86 -11.44
CA ARG A 105 7.79 2.30 -11.92
C ARG A 105 8.47 3.09 -13.04
N THR A 106 8.12 4.36 -13.26
CA THR A 106 8.76 5.19 -14.30
C THR A 106 10.06 5.85 -13.84
N GLY A 107 10.29 5.98 -12.53
CA GLY A 107 11.46 6.69 -11.99
C GLY A 107 11.43 8.20 -12.23
N ASN A 108 10.29 8.79 -12.62
CA ASN A 108 10.19 10.22 -12.93
C ASN A 108 10.38 11.11 -11.68
N ALA A 109 11.57 11.72 -11.58
CA ALA A 109 11.95 12.55 -10.45
C ALA A 109 11.14 13.86 -10.32
N ALA A 110 10.60 14.40 -11.42
CA ALA A 110 9.81 15.63 -11.39
C ALA A 110 8.46 15.39 -10.69
N ILE A 111 7.72 14.36 -11.12
CA ILE A 111 6.45 13.98 -10.48
C ILE A 111 6.67 13.51 -9.05
N ALA A 112 7.75 12.76 -8.79
CA ALA A 112 8.09 12.35 -7.44
C ALA A 112 8.39 13.52 -6.49
N ARG A 113 8.86 14.66 -7.01
CA ARG A 113 9.05 15.89 -6.23
C ARG A 113 7.71 16.55 -5.90
N GLU A 114 6.77 16.60 -6.84
CA GLU A 114 5.42 17.12 -6.58
C GLU A 114 4.65 16.27 -5.57
N LEU A 115 4.84 14.94 -5.59
CA LEU A 115 4.24 14.03 -4.62
C LEU A 115 4.90 14.11 -3.24
N ALA A 116 6.12 14.65 -3.11
CA ALA A 116 6.85 14.70 -1.85
C ALA A 116 6.15 15.58 -0.81
N LEU A 117 6.32 15.21 0.45
CA LEU A 117 5.80 15.99 1.58
C LEU A 117 6.56 17.33 1.68
N PRO A 118 5.87 18.46 1.95
CA PRO A 118 6.51 19.75 2.15
C PRO A 118 7.50 19.74 3.32
N ALA A 119 8.49 20.63 3.25
CA ALA A 119 9.55 20.76 4.26
C ALA A 119 9.22 21.74 5.40
N THR A 120 8.06 22.39 5.36
CA THR A 120 7.65 23.42 6.34
C THR A 120 6.35 23.04 7.02
N ILE A 121 6.24 23.26 8.33
CA ILE A 121 5.06 22.87 9.13
C ILE A 121 3.77 23.51 8.62
N SER A 122 3.78 24.79 8.25
CA SER A 122 2.58 25.49 7.76
C SER A 122 2.00 24.86 6.49
N MET A 123 2.84 24.37 5.59
CA MET A 123 2.38 23.64 4.39
C MET A 123 1.91 22.22 4.71
N LEU A 124 2.40 21.62 5.81
CA LEU A 124 1.92 20.32 6.28
C LEU A 124 0.54 20.44 6.95
N GLU A 125 0.30 21.52 7.69
CA GLU A 125 -1.01 21.85 8.30
C GLU A 125 -2.10 22.08 7.25
N GLU A 126 -1.74 22.56 6.05
CA GLU A 126 -2.68 22.70 4.92
C GLU A 126 -3.10 21.35 4.31
N ILE A 127 -2.32 20.29 4.55
CA ILE A 127 -2.57 18.96 4.00
C ILE A 127 -3.39 18.16 5.00
N ARG A 128 -4.49 17.57 4.52
CA ARG A 128 -5.24 16.63 5.35
C ARG A 128 -4.35 15.43 5.74
N PRO A 129 -4.31 15.02 7.02
CA PRO A 129 -3.42 13.96 7.50
C PRO A 129 -3.46 12.63 6.74
N ASP A 130 -4.64 12.14 6.34
CA ASP A 130 -4.77 10.90 5.54
C ASP A 130 -4.11 10.99 4.16
N LEU A 131 -3.99 12.18 3.59
CA LEU A 131 -3.34 12.41 2.30
C LEU A 131 -1.83 12.22 2.41
N ILE A 132 -1.23 12.40 3.59
CA ILE A 132 0.19 12.17 3.84
C ILE A 132 0.56 10.73 3.50
N PHE A 133 -0.24 9.76 3.97
CA PHE A 133 -0.05 8.33 3.67
C PHE A 133 -0.04 8.08 2.16
N VAL A 134 -1.04 8.63 1.45
CA VAL A 134 -1.20 8.40 0.01
C VAL A 134 -0.11 9.09 -0.80
N ARG A 135 0.37 10.26 -0.37
CA ARG A 135 1.50 10.96 -1.02
C ARG A 135 2.78 10.17 -0.91
N VAL A 136 3.11 9.64 0.27
CA VAL A 136 4.27 8.78 0.47
C VAL A 136 4.14 7.49 -0.35
N LEU A 137 2.97 6.86 -0.34
CA LEU A 137 2.70 5.66 -1.13
C LEU A 137 2.86 5.94 -2.64
N ALA A 138 2.17 6.94 -3.18
CA ALA A 138 2.22 7.30 -4.59
C ALA A 138 3.64 7.65 -5.04
N ARG A 139 4.38 8.44 -4.25
CA ARG A 139 5.78 8.75 -4.53
C ARG A 139 6.65 7.49 -4.57
N SER A 140 6.44 6.58 -3.63
CA SER A 140 7.15 5.30 -3.57
C SER A 140 6.82 4.39 -4.77
N LEU A 141 5.58 4.41 -5.26
CA LEU A 141 5.18 3.69 -6.48
C LEU A 141 5.87 4.25 -7.74
N VAL A 142 6.06 5.58 -7.83
CA VAL A 142 6.80 6.21 -8.93
C VAL A 142 8.29 5.86 -8.87
N LEU A 143 8.89 5.94 -7.68
CA LEU A 143 10.30 5.63 -7.42
C LEU A 143 10.50 4.18 -6.93
N TRP A 144 9.78 3.24 -7.54
CA TRP A 144 9.68 1.84 -7.10
C TRP A 144 11.04 1.16 -6.86
N ASP A 145 12.00 1.41 -7.74
CA ASP A 145 13.31 0.76 -7.69
C ASP A 145 14.14 1.23 -6.48
N GLN A 146 13.88 2.43 -5.96
CA GLN A 146 14.59 3.02 -4.82
C GLN A 146 14.09 2.55 -3.45
N ILE A 147 13.00 1.76 -3.40
CA ILE A 147 12.50 1.19 -2.14
C ILE A 147 13.53 0.16 -1.63
N GLU A 148 13.99 0.30 -0.39
CA GLU A 148 14.96 -0.59 0.25
C GLU A 148 14.35 -1.22 1.52
N PRO A 149 14.71 -2.46 1.87
CA PRO A 149 14.18 -3.16 3.05
C PRO A 149 14.93 -2.72 4.32
N THR A 150 14.96 -1.41 4.60
CA THR A 150 15.71 -0.81 5.72
C THR A 150 14.90 0.25 6.45
N ASP A 151 15.11 0.39 7.77
CA ASP A 151 14.53 1.48 8.56
C ASP A 151 14.94 2.86 8.03
N ALA A 152 16.20 2.99 7.62
CA ALA A 152 16.73 4.24 7.06
C ALA A 152 15.98 4.69 5.79
N TRP A 153 15.42 3.76 5.02
CA TRP A 153 14.60 4.10 3.85
C TRP A 153 13.23 4.66 4.25
N ILE A 154 12.62 4.10 5.30
CA ILE A 154 11.35 4.59 5.87
C ILE A 154 11.55 6.01 6.41
N ASP A 155 12.61 6.22 7.18
CA ASP A 155 12.90 7.52 7.81
C ASP A 155 13.13 8.62 6.76
N LYS A 156 13.70 8.29 5.60
CA LYS A 156 13.86 9.21 4.46
C LYS A 156 12.54 9.67 3.84
N GLN A 157 11.42 8.96 4.06
CA GLN A 157 10.11 9.39 3.56
C GLN A 157 9.45 10.45 4.44
N ILE A 158 9.95 10.62 5.66
CA ILE A 158 9.43 11.57 6.64
C ILE A 158 10.26 12.87 6.51
N PRO A 159 9.63 14.06 6.43
CA PRO A 159 10.36 15.33 6.35
C PRO A 159 11.31 15.52 7.54
N GLY A 160 12.53 16.02 7.28
CA GLY A 160 13.53 16.25 8.32
C GLY A 160 13.02 17.13 9.48
N ILE A 161 12.20 18.13 9.16
CA ILE A 161 11.56 18.99 10.15
C ILE A 161 10.69 18.20 11.14
N ILE A 162 9.98 17.16 10.67
CA ILE A 162 9.14 16.32 11.52
C ILE A 162 10.00 15.45 12.43
N HIS A 163 11.14 14.92 11.93
CA HIS A 163 12.09 14.21 12.80
C HIS A 163 12.61 15.11 13.92
N GLU A 164 12.96 16.35 13.62
CA GLU A 164 13.43 17.32 14.62
C GLU A 164 12.36 17.63 15.69
N TYR A 165 11.09 17.83 15.28
CA TYR A 165 9.99 18.06 16.22
C TYR A 165 9.62 16.82 17.03
N VAL A 166 9.60 15.64 16.42
CA VAL A 166 9.30 14.38 17.13
C VAL A 166 10.37 14.08 18.19
N GLN A 167 11.65 14.35 17.88
CA GLN A 167 12.74 14.21 18.85
C GLN A 167 12.69 15.27 19.95
N SER A 168 12.44 16.53 19.59
CA SER A 168 12.50 17.65 20.55
C SER A 168 11.26 17.75 21.43
N VAL A 169 10.07 17.58 20.86
CA VAL A 169 8.77 17.74 21.52
C VAL A 169 8.25 16.42 22.09
N LEU A 170 8.31 15.34 21.31
CA LEU A 170 7.73 14.05 21.70
C LEU A 170 8.75 13.07 22.28
N LYS A 171 10.03 13.45 22.35
CA LYS A 171 11.16 12.64 22.83
C LYS A 171 11.23 11.25 22.16
N PHE A 172 10.78 11.13 20.91
CA PHE A 172 10.74 9.87 20.18
C PHE A 172 11.80 9.86 19.05
N PRO A 173 12.49 8.74 18.77
CA PRO A 173 12.42 7.41 19.40
C PRO A 173 13.49 7.23 20.51
N SER A 174 13.70 8.22 21.39
CA SER A 174 14.66 8.07 22.49
C SER A 174 14.27 6.87 23.34
N SER A 175 15.16 5.94 23.66
CA SER A 175 14.88 4.82 24.57
C SER A 175 14.98 5.19 26.06
N VAL A 176 15.47 6.40 26.35
CA VAL A 176 15.56 6.94 27.71
C VAL A 176 14.29 7.72 28.01
N GLU A 177 13.56 7.30 29.05
CA GLU A 177 12.37 8.01 29.56
C GLU A 177 12.78 9.38 30.08
N VAL A 178 12.33 10.41 29.37
CA VAL A 178 12.53 11.81 29.74
C VAL A 178 11.16 12.45 29.83
N ASP A 179 10.75 12.76 31.05
CA ASP A 179 9.53 13.51 31.29
C ASP A 179 9.68 14.93 30.75
N ILE A 180 8.65 15.42 30.06
CA ILE A 180 8.58 16.79 29.59
C ILE A 180 8.19 17.67 30.77
N SER A 181 9.02 18.66 31.11
CA SER A 181 8.70 19.62 32.18
C SER A 181 7.44 20.41 31.81
N GLU A 182 6.58 20.74 32.79
CA GLU A 182 5.39 21.57 32.57
C GLU A 182 5.66 22.88 31.80
N LYS A 183 6.84 23.48 32.00
CA LYS A 183 7.26 24.70 31.29
C LYS A 183 7.60 24.44 29.82
N GLU A 184 8.26 23.33 29.55
CA GLU A 184 8.58 22.89 28.19
C GLU A 184 7.29 22.49 27.47
N GLN A 185 6.38 21.83 28.19
CA GLN A 185 5.06 21.50 27.69
C GLN A 185 4.25 22.75 27.31
N ALA A 186 4.16 23.74 28.19
CA ALA A 186 3.44 24.98 27.90
C ALA A 186 4.01 25.74 26.68
N TYR A 187 5.35 25.78 26.54
CA TYR A 187 6.01 26.41 25.39
C TYR A 187 5.62 25.72 24.07
N TRP A 188 5.72 24.40 24.02
CA TRP A 188 5.43 23.68 22.78
C TRP A 188 3.94 23.68 22.43
N ASP A 189 3.05 23.66 23.42
CA ASP A 189 1.60 23.75 23.19
C ASP A 189 1.18 25.11 22.60
N GLU A 190 1.95 26.18 22.85
CA GLU A 190 1.71 27.50 22.26
C GLU A 190 2.29 27.63 20.84
N VAL A 191 3.43 26.99 20.57
CA VAL A 191 4.22 27.23 19.36
C VAL A 191 3.98 26.19 18.26
N VAL A 192 3.65 24.95 18.60
CA VAL A 192 3.59 23.82 17.65
C VAL A 192 2.37 22.96 17.92
N ASP A 193 1.59 22.68 16.88
CA ASP A 193 0.56 21.67 16.96
C ASP A 193 1.19 20.26 16.98
N ARG A 194 1.18 19.64 18.18
CA ARG A 194 1.72 18.29 18.39
C ARG A 194 0.90 17.23 17.68
N GLU A 195 -0.40 17.47 17.48
CA GLU A 195 -1.28 16.54 16.77
C GLU A 195 -0.81 16.43 15.32
N THR A 196 -0.66 17.55 14.62
CA THR A 196 -0.12 17.57 13.25
C THR A 196 1.24 16.87 13.16
N VAL A 197 2.17 17.14 14.08
CA VAL A 197 3.50 16.50 14.07
C VAL A 197 3.38 14.97 14.21
N ALA A 198 2.59 14.50 15.17
CA ALA A 198 2.41 13.07 15.43
C ALA A 198 1.68 12.38 14.27
N GLU A 199 0.62 12.98 13.74
CA GLU A 199 -0.16 12.41 12.64
C GLU A 199 0.64 12.32 11.35
N VAL A 200 1.39 13.37 10.99
CA VAL A 200 2.26 13.36 9.80
C VAL A 200 3.32 12.26 9.92
N TYR A 201 3.95 12.12 11.10
CA TYR A 201 4.93 11.06 11.33
C TYR A 201 4.31 9.66 11.15
N LEU A 202 3.17 9.40 11.81
CA LEU A 202 2.51 8.10 11.79
C LEU A 202 2.00 7.72 10.39
N TYR A 203 1.36 8.66 9.68
CA TYR A 203 0.87 8.40 8.33
C TYR A 203 2.00 8.25 7.31
N ALA A 204 3.08 9.03 7.41
CA ALA A 204 4.23 8.91 6.52
C ALA A 204 4.97 7.58 6.72
N MET A 205 5.23 7.20 7.99
CA MET A 205 5.81 5.90 8.34
C MET A 205 4.93 4.75 7.81
N SER A 206 3.61 4.84 8.06
CA SER A 206 2.66 3.82 7.59
C SER A 206 2.61 3.73 6.07
N GLY A 207 2.65 4.85 5.36
CA GLY A 207 2.67 4.89 3.89
C GLY A 207 3.93 4.25 3.31
N ALA A 208 5.08 4.49 3.93
CA ALA A 208 6.36 3.90 3.54
C ALA A 208 6.37 2.37 3.78
N CYS A 209 5.97 1.93 4.98
CA CYS A 209 5.83 0.50 5.31
C CYS A 209 4.85 -0.23 4.38
N PHE A 210 3.74 0.41 4.01
CA PHE A 210 2.79 -0.15 3.04
C PHE A 210 3.43 -0.32 1.66
N ALA A 211 4.13 0.70 1.16
CA ALA A 211 4.85 0.60 -0.11
C ALA A 211 5.95 -0.48 -0.09
N MET A 212 6.68 -0.61 1.01
CA MET A 212 7.69 -1.66 1.21
C MET A 212 7.05 -3.05 1.15
N SER A 213 5.89 -3.25 1.82
CA SER A 213 5.17 -4.52 1.77
C SER A 213 4.69 -4.89 0.37
N LEU A 214 4.25 -3.91 -0.43
CA LEU A 214 3.86 -4.13 -1.83
C LEU A 214 5.05 -4.55 -2.69
N LYS A 215 6.23 -3.96 -2.49
CA LYS A 215 7.42 -4.32 -3.28
C LYS A 215 7.92 -5.71 -2.97
N TYR A 216 7.96 -6.07 -1.69
CA TYR A 216 8.53 -7.33 -1.23
C TYR A 216 7.49 -8.41 -0.97
N SER A 217 6.25 -8.23 -1.45
CA SER A 217 5.20 -9.25 -1.35
C SER A 217 5.67 -10.53 -2.07
N GLY A 218 5.77 -11.64 -1.34
CA GLY A 218 6.27 -12.91 -1.88
C GLY A 218 7.80 -13.05 -1.94
N ALA A 219 8.56 -12.11 -1.38
CA ALA A 219 10.01 -12.28 -1.18
C ALA A 219 10.32 -13.48 -0.26
N ILE A 220 11.53 -14.01 -0.35
CA ILE A 220 12.03 -15.11 0.49
C ILE A 220 13.47 -14.81 0.96
N GLY A 221 13.96 -15.57 1.94
CA GLY A 221 15.29 -15.38 2.51
C GLY A 221 15.43 -14.09 3.30
N ASP A 222 16.64 -13.55 3.35
CA ASP A 222 17.02 -12.44 4.24
C ASP A 222 16.22 -11.16 3.99
N THR A 223 15.87 -10.88 2.74
CA THR A 223 15.05 -9.71 2.38
C THR A 223 13.67 -9.79 3.02
N TYR A 224 13.04 -10.98 2.99
CA TYR A 224 11.75 -11.19 3.62
C TYR A 224 11.83 -11.03 5.14
N GLU A 225 12.85 -11.63 5.78
CA GLU A 225 13.02 -11.54 7.23
C GLU A 225 13.27 -10.09 7.68
N SER A 226 14.07 -9.33 6.91
CA SER A 226 14.33 -7.91 7.18
C SER A 226 13.05 -7.09 7.15
N VAL A 227 12.25 -7.21 6.08
CA VAL A 227 10.98 -6.48 5.96
C VAL A 227 9.97 -6.94 7.01
N SER A 228 9.89 -8.24 7.29
CA SER A 228 9.00 -8.78 8.32
C SER A 228 9.34 -8.22 9.71
N MET A 229 10.64 -8.14 10.05
CA MET A 229 11.10 -7.60 11.32
C MET A 229 10.77 -6.10 11.46
N ILE A 230 10.99 -5.31 10.41
CA ILE A 230 10.65 -3.87 10.39
C ILE A 230 9.14 -3.66 10.59
N LEU A 231 8.30 -4.36 9.81
CA LEU A 231 6.85 -4.21 9.90
C LEU A 231 6.32 -4.63 11.27
N GLU A 232 6.86 -5.72 11.82
CA GLU A 232 6.49 -6.20 13.15
C GLU A 232 6.90 -5.20 14.24
N ASP A 233 8.13 -4.67 14.19
CA ASP A 233 8.59 -3.64 15.13
C ASP A 233 7.68 -2.40 15.10
N ARG A 234 7.38 -1.89 13.91
CA ARG A 234 6.50 -0.73 13.73
C ARG A 234 5.07 -0.98 14.17
N LEU A 235 4.54 -2.18 13.93
CA LEU A 235 3.20 -2.53 14.40
C LEU A 235 3.15 -2.65 15.92
N ARG A 236 4.18 -3.22 16.57
CA ARG A 236 4.23 -3.31 18.04
C ARG A 236 4.16 -1.92 18.70
N TYR A 237 4.79 -0.89 18.13
CA TYR A 237 4.66 0.50 18.61
C TYR A 237 3.28 1.11 18.43
N LEU A 238 2.36 0.49 17.69
CA LEU A 238 0.99 0.98 17.53
C LEU A 238 -0.03 0.10 18.26
N MET A 239 0.43 -1.02 18.82
CA MET A 239 -0.41 -2.01 19.49
C MET A 239 -0.33 -1.83 20.99
N HIS A 240 -1.28 -1.06 21.52
CA HIS A 240 -1.32 -0.71 22.93
C HIS A 240 -2.72 -0.84 23.48
N ASP A 241 -2.82 -1.41 24.69
CA ASP A 241 -4.06 -1.49 25.44
C ASP A 241 -4.70 -0.11 25.65
N PHE A 242 -6.01 -0.09 25.91
CA PHE A 242 -6.81 1.13 26.11
C PHE A 242 -6.19 2.13 27.11
N ASN A 243 -5.35 1.65 28.03
CA ASN A 243 -4.66 2.51 28.96
C ASN A 243 -3.38 3.07 28.33
N ILE A 244 -3.40 4.35 27.96
CA ILE A 244 -2.21 5.07 27.48
C ILE A 244 -1.06 4.98 28.51
N GLU A 245 -1.37 4.83 29.80
CA GLU A 245 -0.37 4.68 30.86
C GLU A 245 0.31 3.30 30.87
N SER A 246 -0.29 2.27 30.26
CA SER A 246 0.36 0.96 30.05
C SER A 246 1.22 0.91 28.80
N ILE A 247 1.37 2.02 28.07
CA ILE A 247 2.24 2.10 26.89
C ILE A 247 3.69 2.17 27.37
N ASP A 248 4.49 1.20 26.94
CA ASP A 248 5.93 1.21 27.15
C ASP A 248 6.59 2.37 26.39
N TRP A 249 7.59 2.97 27.04
CA TRP A 249 8.50 3.92 26.42
C TRP A 249 9.19 3.25 25.21
N PRO A 250 9.32 3.88 24.02
CA PRO A 250 9.30 5.33 23.72
C PRO A 250 8.04 5.89 23.07
N ALA A 251 7.06 5.04 22.71
CA ALA A 251 5.94 5.44 21.84
C ALA A 251 4.85 6.27 22.54
N ARG A 252 4.84 6.31 23.88
CA ARG A 252 3.78 6.92 24.70
C ARG A 252 3.46 8.37 24.31
N HIS A 253 4.47 9.22 24.16
CA HIS A 253 4.30 10.63 23.83
C HIS A 253 3.76 10.84 22.40
N LEU A 254 4.25 10.05 21.45
CA LEU A 254 3.79 10.09 20.06
C LEU A 254 2.31 9.68 19.95
N ILE A 255 1.92 8.59 20.61
CA ILE A 255 0.54 8.08 20.59
C ILE A 255 -0.41 9.00 21.35
N ARG A 256 0.05 9.61 22.44
CA ARG A 256 -0.77 10.57 23.21
C ARG A 256 -1.00 11.86 22.44
N ALA A 257 -0.03 12.30 21.65
CA ALA A 257 -0.16 13.48 20.81
C ALA A 257 -1.05 13.23 19.59
N ALA A 258 -1.05 12.02 19.03
CA ALA A 258 -1.93 11.68 17.91
C ALA A 258 -3.37 11.36 18.36
N THR A 259 -4.35 11.67 17.51
CA THR A 259 -5.72 11.23 17.75
C THR A 259 -5.84 9.70 17.68
N ARG A 260 -6.61 9.11 18.61
CA ARG A 260 -6.85 7.65 18.69
C ARG A 260 -7.25 7.02 17.35
N SER A 261 -8.10 7.70 16.60
CA SER A 261 -8.54 7.25 15.27
C SER A 261 -7.37 7.12 14.30
N VAL A 262 -6.40 8.03 14.32
CA VAL A 262 -5.22 8.00 13.46
C VAL A 262 -4.29 6.84 13.83
N VAL A 263 -4.04 6.65 15.12
CA VAL A 263 -3.24 5.52 15.62
C VAL A 263 -3.86 4.19 15.20
N ASN A 264 -5.19 4.05 15.35
CA ASN A 264 -5.91 2.85 14.93
C ASN A 264 -5.86 2.63 13.42
N LEU A 265 -6.04 3.67 12.61
CA LEU A 265 -5.95 3.59 11.15
C LEU A 265 -4.52 3.20 10.71
N CYS A 266 -3.49 3.77 11.32
CA CYS A 266 -2.09 3.42 11.04
C CYS A 266 -1.80 1.96 11.44
N ALA A 267 -2.26 1.51 12.62
CA ALA A 267 -2.13 0.12 13.05
C ALA A 267 -2.82 -0.84 12.08
N ASP A 268 -4.00 -0.48 11.58
CA ASP A 268 -4.75 -1.27 10.61
C ASP A 268 -4.03 -1.32 9.23
N MET A 269 -3.40 -0.22 8.80
CA MET A 269 -2.57 -0.20 7.59
C MET A 269 -1.29 -1.02 7.76
N MET A 270 -0.69 -1.02 8.94
CA MET A 270 0.46 -1.87 9.30
C MET A 270 0.10 -3.35 9.33
N LEU A 271 -1.03 -3.71 9.93
CA LEU A 271 -1.54 -5.08 9.89
C LEU A 271 -1.81 -5.54 8.45
N THR A 272 -2.40 -4.66 7.63
CA THR A 272 -2.61 -4.94 6.20
C THR A 272 -1.28 -5.12 5.46
N SER A 273 -0.27 -4.30 5.77
CA SER A 273 1.08 -4.40 5.19
C SER A 273 1.74 -5.73 5.53
N MET A 274 1.66 -6.16 6.79
CA MET A 274 2.12 -7.49 7.20
C MET A 274 1.36 -8.61 6.49
N ALA A 275 0.06 -8.46 6.30
CA ALA A 275 -0.75 -9.45 5.59
C ALA A 275 -0.38 -9.53 4.10
N ILE A 276 -0.09 -8.40 3.45
CA ILE A 276 0.40 -8.33 2.06
C ILE A 276 1.75 -9.04 1.91
N LEU A 277 2.67 -8.83 2.86
CA LEU A 277 3.96 -9.53 2.87
C LEU A 277 3.77 -11.06 3.00
N ASN A 278 2.81 -11.47 3.85
CA ASN A 278 2.56 -12.86 4.25
C ASN A 278 1.41 -13.55 3.51
N VAL A 279 1.05 -13.06 2.33
CA VAL A 279 -0.06 -13.63 1.53
C VAL A 279 0.14 -15.13 1.31
N GLY A 280 -0.87 -15.93 1.69
CA GLY A 280 -0.88 -17.38 1.53
C GLY A 280 0.10 -18.17 2.42
N ARG A 281 0.89 -17.51 3.28
CA ARG A 281 1.87 -18.17 4.17
C ARG A 281 1.34 -18.48 5.56
N GLY A 282 0.28 -17.79 6.00
CA GLY A 282 -0.31 -18.02 7.32
C GLY A 282 0.64 -17.76 8.50
N LYS A 283 1.49 -16.73 8.44
CA LYS A 283 2.46 -16.41 9.52
C LYS A 283 1.74 -16.21 10.85
N VAL A 284 2.14 -16.99 11.85
CA VAL A 284 1.50 -17.03 13.18
C VAL A 284 1.49 -15.66 13.86
N ASP A 285 2.58 -14.89 13.77
CA ASP A 285 2.68 -13.60 14.43
C ASP A 285 1.68 -12.59 13.85
N THR A 286 1.51 -12.54 12.53
CA THR A 286 0.47 -11.70 11.91
C THR A 286 -0.95 -12.12 12.35
N ILE A 287 -1.20 -13.42 12.51
CA ILE A 287 -2.47 -13.92 13.05
C ILE A 287 -2.65 -13.49 14.51
N ARG A 288 -1.59 -13.54 15.33
CA ARG A 288 -1.63 -13.09 16.73
C ARG A 288 -1.94 -11.60 16.82
N PHE A 289 -1.32 -10.77 15.99
CA PHE A 289 -1.64 -9.34 15.94
C PHE A 289 -3.07 -9.07 15.48
N ALA A 290 -3.55 -9.75 14.44
CA ALA A 290 -4.93 -9.66 13.99
C ALA A 290 -5.92 -10.09 15.08
N ARG A 291 -5.63 -11.18 15.80
CA ARG A 291 -6.45 -11.66 16.91
C ARG A 291 -6.45 -10.68 18.08
N TYR A 292 -5.29 -10.13 18.42
CA TYR A 292 -5.17 -9.12 19.47
C TYR A 292 -6.03 -7.90 19.13
N ARG A 293 -5.95 -7.38 17.89
CA ARG A 293 -6.76 -6.23 17.44
C ARG A 293 -8.26 -6.51 17.49
N ARG A 294 -8.67 -7.73 17.15
CA ARG A 294 -10.06 -8.19 17.30
C ARG A 294 -10.50 -8.27 18.77
N SER A 295 -9.65 -8.80 19.65
CA SER A 295 -9.95 -8.95 21.08
C SER A 295 -9.73 -7.68 21.89
N HIS A 296 -9.21 -6.63 21.26
CA HIS A 296 -8.79 -5.41 21.91
C HIS A 296 -9.96 -4.69 22.60
N ASP A 297 -11.20 -4.95 22.16
CA ASP A 297 -12.42 -4.41 22.77
C ASP A 297 -13.12 -5.43 23.68
N TYR A 298 -13.09 -5.15 24.98
CA TYR A 298 -13.87 -5.89 25.98
C TYR A 298 -15.39 -5.62 25.89
N GLU A 299 -15.80 -4.48 25.32
CA GLU A 299 -17.21 -4.11 25.18
C GLU A 299 -17.82 -4.51 23.82
N LEU A 300 -17.84 -5.82 23.55
CA LEU A 300 -18.54 -6.43 22.41
C LEU A 300 -20.06 -6.12 22.37
N SER A 301 -20.63 -5.52 23.41
CA SER A 301 -22.06 -5.21 23.52
C SER A 301 -22.54 -3.99 22.72
N TYR A 302 -21.64 -3.18 22.13
CA TYR A 302 -22.02 -1.90 21.50
C TYR A 302 -21.42 -1.67 20.09
N TRP A 303 -21.24 -2.72 19.29
CA TRP A 303 -20.76 -2.61 17.91
C TRP A 303 -21.57 -1.64 17.02
N SER A 304 -22.85 -1.40 17.34
CA SER A 304 -23.73 -0.49 16.59
C SER A 304 -23.50 0.99 16.87
N HIS A 305 -22.80 1.36 17.95
CA HIS A 305 -22.66 2.77 18.37
C HIS A 305 -21.37 3.44 17.89
N TYR A 306 -20.38 2.65 17.46
CA TYR A 306 -19.07 3.16 17.08
C TYR A 306 -18.76 2.83 15.61
N LEU A 307 -18.99 3.79 14.70
CA LEU A 307 -18.80 3.60 13.25
C LEU A 307 -17.37 3.17 12.87
N TRP A 308 -16.37 3.54 13.67
CA TRP A 308 -14.98 3.13 13.43
C TRP A 308 -14.72 1.64 13.68
N LYS A 309 -15.49 0.99 14.55
CA LYS A 309 -15.31 -0.44 14.86
C LYS A 309 -15.58 -1.34 13.67
N TYR A 310 -16.57 -0.97 12.86
CA TYR A 310 -16.81 -1.67 11.60
C TYR A 310 -15.56 -1.62 10.71
N HIS A 311 -14.89 -0.47 10.61
CA HIS A 311 -13.67 -0.35 9.79
C HIS A 311 -12.54 -1.23 10.32
N GLU A 312 -12.24 -1.15 11.62
CA GLU A 312 -11.17 -1.91 12.27
C GLU A 312 -11.35 -3.41 12.03
N GLU A 313 -12.56 -3.91 12.29
CA GLU A 313 -12.88 -5.32 12.13
C GLU A 313 -12.81 -5.75 10.67
N MET A 314 -13.30 -4.92 9.74
CA MET A 314 -13.13 -5.21 8.32
C MET A 314 -11.66 -5.27 7.90
N SER A 315 -10.80 -4.43 8.48
CA SER A 315 -9.35 -4.44 8.21
C SER A 315 -8.69 -5.71 8.74
N VAL A 316 -9.03 -6.11 9.97
CA VAL A 316 -8.55 -7.35 10.59
C VAL A 316 -8.98 -8.57 9.79
N HIS A 317 -10.26 -8.70 9.44
CA HIS A 317 -10.75 -9.84 8.66
C HIS A 317 -10.15 -9.87 7.26
N ARG A 318 -9.92 -8.71 6.63
CA ARG A 318 -9.22 -8.64 5.33
C ARG A 318 -7.79 -9.13 5.46
N SER A 319 -7.08 -8.69 6.49
CA SER A 319 -5.70 -9.09 6.76
C SER A 319 -5.62 -10.61 6.99
N LEU A 320 -6.53 -11.17 7.79
CA LEU A 320 -6.66 -12.62 7.97
C LEU A 320 -6.99 -13.35 6.66
N ALA A 321 -7.90 -12.81 5.85
CA ALA A 321 -8.25 -13.41 4.56
C ALA A 321 -7.04 -13.46 3.61
N MET A 322 -6.22 -12.40 3.57
CA MET A 322 -4.99 -12.34 2.77
C MET A 322 -3.96 -13.41 3.19
N LEU A 323 -3.85 -13.71 4.49
CA LEU A 323 -2.95 -14.77 4.99
C LEU A 323 -3.35 -16.17 4.51
N PHE A 324 -4.65 -16.41 4.29
CA PHE A 324 -5.23 -17.70 3.89
C PHE A 324 -5.85 -17.68 2.49
N LEU A 325 -5.27 -16.88 1.60
CA LEU A 325 -5.72 -16.73 0.22
C LEU A 325 -5.70 -18.09 -0.50
N GLY A 326 -6.88 -18.62 -0.84
CA GLY A 326 -7.03 -19.93 -1.51
C GLY A 326 -7.98 -20.91 -0.80
N GLU A 327 -8.16 -20.79 0.52
CA GLU A 327 -9.10 -21.64 1.28
C GLU A 327 -10.19 -20.84 2.02
N GLY A 328 -10.00 -19.52 2.20
CA GLY A 328 -10.94 -18.66 2.93
C GLY A 328 -12.00 -18.00 2.03
N ARG A 329 -13.25 -18.50 2.09
CA ARG A 329 -14.43 -17.77 1.57
C ARG A 329 -14.80 -16.65 2.55
N LEU A 330 -14.18 -15.48 2.42
CA LEU A 330 -14.56 -14.30 3.20
C LEU A 330 -15.08 -13.20 2.27
N TYR A 331 -16.29 -12.72 2.54
CA TYR A 331 -17.10 -11.88 1.65
C TYR A 331 -17.17 -10.44 2.16
N HIS A 332 -16.68 -9.43 1.41
CA HIS A 332 -16.95 -8.01 1.68
C HIS A 332 -16.91 -7.13 0.42
N GLN A 333 -17.80 -6.12 0.35
CA GLN A 333 -17.96 -5.01 -0.62
C GLN A 333 -17.14 -5.02 -1.96
N PRO A 334 -17.76 -4.79 -3.14
CA PRO A 334 -17.19 -5.07 -4.46
C PRO A 334 -15.75 -4.59 -4.75
N LEU A 335 -15.40 -3.33 -4.45
CA LEU A 335 -14.04 -2.80 -4.72
C LEU A 335 -12.98 -3.43 -3.80
N ARG A 336 -13.38 -3.99 -2.65
CA ARG A 336 -12.47 -4.69 -1.73
C ARG A 336 -12.08 -6.06 -2.23
N PHE A 337 -12.68 -6.58 -3.31
CA PHE A 337 -12.28 -7.83 -3.95
C PHE A 337 -11.32 -7.63 -5.11
N LEU A 338 -10.92 -6.40 -5.46
CA LEU A 338 -9.99 -6.20 -6.58
C LEU A 338 -8.65 -6.93 -6.39
N TRP A 339 -8.28 -7.28 -5.15
CA TRP A 339 -7.13 -8.14 -4.89
C TRP A 339 -7.24 -9.50 -5.59
N THR A 340 -8.44 -10.01 -5.91
CA THR A 340 -8.62 -11.27 -6.64
C THR A 340 -7.98 -11.24 -8.03
N HIS A 341 -7.90 -10.06 -8.67
CA HIS A 341 -7.21 -9.88 -9.94
C HIS A 341 -5.68 -9.96 -9.81
N ALA A 342 -5.15 -9.76 -8.60
CA ALA A 342 -3.72 -9.88 -8.30
C ALA A 342 -3.34 -11.27 -7.74
N VAL A 343 -4.31 -12.20 -7.60
CA VAL A 343 -4.03 -13.53 -7.06
C VAL A 343 -3.51 -14.46 -8.14
N GLU A 344 -2.33 -15.00 -7.88
CA GLU A 344 -1.70 -16.02 -8.72
C GLU A 344 -1.49 -17.30 -7.90
N PRO A 345 -1.89 -18.49 -8.42
CA PRO A 345 -1.63 -19.74 -7.75
C PRO A 345 -0.13 -20.06 -7.81
N ARG A 346 0.51 -20.06 -6.64
CA ARG A 346 1.96 -20.29 -6.49
C ARG A 346 2.32 -21.36 -5.47
N LEU A 347 1.33 -22.05 -4.90
CA LEU A 347 1.57 -23.13 -3.95
C LEU A 347 2.13 -24.35 -4.71
N LEU A 348 3.30 -24.83 -4.29
CA LEU A 348 3.91 -26.05 -4.82
C LEU A 348 3.83 -27.15 -3.76
N VAL A 349 3.23 -28.29 -4.12
CA VAL A 349 3.00 -29.43 -3.24
C VAL A 349 3.60 -30.69 -3.87
N PRO A 350 4.76 -31.17 -3.40
CA PRO A 350 5.28 -32.48 -3.77
C PRO A 350 4.33 -33.60 -3.31
N MET A 351 3.98 -34.50 -4.21
CA MET A 351 3.07 -35.62 -3.97
C MET A 351 3.78 -36.93 -4.27
N CYS A 352 3.75 -37.89 -3.34
CA CYS A 352 4.26 -39.23 -3.60
C CYS A 352 3.43 -39.93 -4.67
N ARG A 353 4.05 -40.31 -5.79
CA ARG A 353 3.37 -40.97 -6.93
C ARG A 353 2.65 -42.26 -6.54
N LYS A 354 3.24 -43.08 -5.66
CA LYS A 354 2.65 -44.36 -5.20
C LYS A 354 1.49 -44.17 -4.22
N LYS A 355 1.66 -43.28 -3.22
CA LYS A 355 0.72 -43.14 -2.08
C LYS A 355 -0.31 -42.03 -2.28
N ASN A 356 -0.13 -41.17 -3.29
CA ASN A 356 -0.92 -39.96 -3.53
C ASN A 356 -1.08 -39.09 -2.27
N LYS A 357 0.01 -38.93 -1.51
CA LYS A 357 0.07 -38.12 -0.29
C LYS A 357 1.13 -37.03 -0.44
N PRO A 358 0.92 -35.85 0.17
CA PRO A 358 1.93 -34.80 0.18
C PRO A 358 3.17 -35.30 0.92
N ILE A 359 4.34 -34.96 0.39
CA ILE A 359 5.63 -35.27 0.97
C ILE A 359 6.43 -33.98 1.15
N GLN A 360 7.32 -33.97 2.13
CA GLN A 360 8.30 -32.91 2.27
C GLN A 360 9.51 -33.21 1.39
N CYS A 361 9.96 -32.20 0.64
CA CYS A 361 11.15 -32.29 -0.20
C CYS A 361 11.93 -30.98 -0.09
N ASP A 362 13.25 -31.07 -0.25
CA ASP A 362 14.10 -29.90 -0.33
C ASP A 362 13.86 -29.21 -1.67
N ILE A 363 13.87 -27.89 -1.67
CA ILE A 363 13.70 -27.08 -2.87
C ILE A 363 14.86 -26.11 -3.00
N GLU A 364 15.47 -26.10 -4.19
CA GLU A 364 16.49 -25.14 -4.60
C GLU A 364 15.86 -24.17 -5.61
N ILE A 365 15.94 -22.87 -5.33
CA ILE A 365 15.44 -21.81 -6.21
C ILE A 365 16.62 -20.92 -6.61
N ARG A 366 16.79 -20.68 -7.91
CA ARG A 366 17.74 -19.68 -8.43
C ARG A 366 16.96 -18.51 -8.99
N PHE A 367 17.40 -17.29 -8.68
CA PHE A 367 16.79 -16.06 -9.17
C PHE A 367 17.52 -15.54 -10.42
N LYS A 368 16.82 -14.74 -11.23
CA LYS A 368 17.40 -14.12 -12.43
C LYS A 368 18.35 -12.96 -12.11
N ILE A 369 18.02 -12.14 -11.10
CA ILE A 369 18.64 -10.82 -10.90
C ILE A 369 19.16 -10.58 -9.46
N ALA A 370 18.93 -11.48 -8.50
CA ALA A 370 19.34 -11.25 -7.12
C ALA A 370 20.07 -12.48 -6.52
N SER A 371 21.35 -12.27 -6.17
CA SER A 371 22.28 -13.24 -5.54
C SER A 371 22.78 -14.38 -6.46
N PRO A 372 24.10 -14.64 -6.51
CA PRO A 372 24.65 -15.84 -7.15
C PRO A 372 24.34 -17.13 -6.39
N LEU A 373 23.89 -17.02 -5.13
CA LEU A 373 23.60 -18.17 -4.28
C LEU A 373 22.14 -18.60 -4.45
N PRO A 374 21.88 -19.89 -4.69
CA PRO A 374 20.53 -20.44 -4.68
C PRO A 374 19.91 -20.31 -3.28
N TYR A 375 18.61 -20.06 -3.23
CA TYR A 375 17.83 -20.22 -2.02
C TYR A 375 17.52 -21.71 -1.81
N PHE A 376 17.69 -22.17 -0.57
CA PHE A 376 17.31 -23.51 -0.14
C PHE A 376 16.16 -23.42 0.87
N GLY A 377 15.13 -24.23 0.66
CA GLY A 377 14.00 -24.35 1.56
C GLY A 377 13.39 -25.74 1.52
N THR A 378 12.16 -25.86 2.03
CA THR A 378 11.41 -27.12 2.04
C THR A 378 10.03 -26.89 1.44
N ALA A 379 9.64 -27.71 0.47
CA ALA A 379 8.29 -27.78 -0.05
C ALA A 379 7.47 -28.82 0.75
N PRO A 380 6.14 -28.64 0.96
CA PRO A 380 5.26 -27.68 0.29
C PRO A 380 5.48 -26.22 0.68
N MET A 381 5.51 -25.31 -0.30
CA MET A 381 5.67 -23.88 -0.06
C MET A 381 5.03 -23.01 -1.14
N VAL A 382 4.74 -21.75 -0.81
CA VAL A 382 4.34 -20.73 -1.79
C VAL A 382 5.59 -20.19 -2.47
N LEU A 383 5.67 -20.32 -3.79
CA LEU A 383 6.80 -19.88 -4.59
C LEU A 383 6.86 -18.34 -4.68
N PRO A 384 8.08 -17.76 -4.80
CA PRO A 384 8.26 -16.36 -5.21
C PRO A 384 7.60 -16.06 -6.57
N PRO A 385 7.54 -14.78 -6.98
CA PRO A 385 7.07 -14.43 -8.32
C PRO A 385 7.84 -15.22 -9.39
N ILE A 386 7.11 -15.86 -10.30
CA ILE A 386 7.68 -16.80 -11.27
C ILE A 386 8.58 -16.09 -12.28
N ASP A 387 8.30 -14.82 -12.54
CA ASP A 387 9.10 -13.98 -13.42
C ASP A 387 10.48 -13.66 -12.85
N ASP A 388 10.65 -13.69 -11.53
CA ASP A 388 11.93 -13.41 -10.86
C ASP A 388 12.84 -14.65 -10.78
N MET A 389 12.27 -15.85 -10.96
CA MET A 389 12.98 -17.13 -10.82
C MET A 389 13.61 -17.59 -12.15
N ALA A 390 14.86 -18.05 -12.09
CA ALA A 390 15.58 -18.65 -13.21
C ALA A 390 15.40 -20.17 -13.28
N SER A 391 15.39 -20.86 -12.12
CA SER A 391 15.16 -22.31 -12.08
C SER A 391 14.68 -22.78 -10.72
N ILE A 392 13.99 -23.92 -10.70
CA ILE A 392 13.54 -24.62 -9.49
C ILE A 392 13.96 -26.08 -9.56
N ALA A 393 14.52 -26.61 -8.48
CA ALA A 393 14.80 -28.05 -8.35
C ALA A 393 14.18 -28.58 -7.06
N LEU A 394 13.43 -29.69 -7.17
CA LEU A 394 12.96 -30.48 -6.03
C LEU A 394 13.92 -31.64 -5.82
N ARG A 395 14.45 -31.76 -4.60
CA ARG A 395 15.47 -32.73 -4.20
C ARG A 395 15.10 -33.39 -2.87
N GLY A 396 15.75 -34.52 -2.58
CA GLY A 396 15.62 -35.19 -1.29
C GLY A 396 16.32 -36.54 -1.30
N ALA A 397 16.73 -37.02 -0.13
CA ALA A 397 17.29 -38.36 0.00
C ALA A 397 16.24 -39.41 -0.39
N GLY A 398 16.51 -40.20 -1.43
CA GLY A 398 15.58 -41.21 -1.94
C GLY A 398 14.38 -40.63 -2.73
N VAL A 399 14.48 -39.40 -3.20
CA VAL A 399 13.44 -38.73 -4.00
C VAL A 399 13.98 -38.44 -5.39
N GLU A 400 13.19 -38.73 -6.43
CA GLU A 400 13.49 -38.36 -7.82
C GLU A 400 13.70 -36.84 -7.94
N GLU A 401 14.85 -36.43 -8.49
CA GLU A 401 15.14 -35.02 -8.71
C GLU A 401 14.32 -34.48 -9.88
N ILE A 402 13.51 -33.45 -9.62
CA ILE A 402 12.71 -32.77 -10.64
C ILE A 402 13.25 -31.35 -10.80
N HIS A 403 13.64 -31.01 -12.03
CA HIS A 403 14.19 -29.70 -12.36
C HIS A 403 13.37 -28.96 -13.42
N PHE A 404 12.99 -27.72 -13.10
CA PHE A 404 12.33 -26.76 -13.97
C PHE A 404 13.28 -25.61 -14.27
N ASP A 405 13.65 -25.48 -15.54
CA ASP A 405 14.43 -24.35 -16.06
C ASP A 405 13.44 -23.29 -16.59
N LEU A 406 13.30 -22.18 -15.87
CA LEU A 406 12.32 -21.13 -16.16
C LEU A 406 12.86 -20.08 -17.14
N THR A 407 14.09 -20.23 -17.62
CA THR A 407 14.62 -19.43 -18.74
C THR A 407 13.99 -19.86 -20.08
N LYS A 408 13.43 -21.07 -20.13
CA LYS A 408 12.73 -21.62 -21.30
C LYS A 408 11.22 -21.45 -21.15
N GLU A 409 10.60 -20.71 -22.07
CA GLU A 409 9.16 -20.42 -22.04
C GLU A 409 8.27 -21.67 -22.05
N ASP A 410 8.67 -22.75 -22.73
CA ASP A 410 7.92 -24.02 -22.72
C ASP A 410 7.86 -24.63 -21.31
N ARG A 411 9.02 -24.68 -20.63
CA ARG A 411 9.14 -25.24 -19.27
C ARG A 411 8.48 -24.35 -18.23
N LYS A 412 8.50 -23.03 -18.44
CA LYS A 412 7.74 -22.07 -17.64
C LYS A 412 6.24 -22.31 -17.78
N ARG A 413 5.73 -22.54 -19.00
CA ARG A 413 4.32 -22.90 -19.22
C ARG A 413 3.93 -24.20 -18.56
N ASP A 414 4.76 -25.25 -18.63
CA ASP A 414 4.52 -26.51 -17.93
C ASP A 414 4.34 -26.31 -16.42
N LEU A 415 5.22 -25.52 -15.79
CA LEU A 415 5.10 -25.21 -14.36
C LEU A 415 3.83 -24.41 -14.06
N MET A 416 3.50 -23.41 -14.88
CA MET A 416 2.27 -22.63 -14.73
C MET A 416 1.02 -23.50 -14.83
N GLU A 417 1.00 -24.48 -15.74
CA GLU A 417 -0.09 -25.44 -15.86
C GLU A 417 -0.20 -26.29 -14.59
N ILE A 418 0.92 -26.82 -14.07
CA ILE A 418 0.93 -27.56 -12.79
C ILE A 418 0.37 -26.72 -11.64
N LEU A 419 0.76 -25.45 -11.54
CA LEU A 419 0.31 -24.56 -10.48
C LEU A 419 -1.19 -24.20 -10.60
N THR A 420 -1.68 -24.04 -11.82
CA THR A 420 -3.07 -23.62 -12.10
C THR A 420 -4.03 -24.80 -12.16
N THR A 421 -3.89 -25.68 -13.15
CA THR A 421 -4.80 -26.82 -13.40
C THR A 421 -4.47 -28.00 -12.49
N GLY A 422 -3.19 -28.22 -12.19
CA GLY A 422 -2.72 -29.26 -11.28
C GLY A 422 -2.86 -28.90 -9.80
N HIS A 423 -3.37 -27.71 -9.46
CA HIS A 423 -3.46 -27.18 -8.10
C HIS A 423 -2.13 -27.24 -7.33
N GLY A 424 -1.01 -27.05 -8.03
CA GLY A 424 0.32 -27.06 -7.45
C GLY A 424 0.92 -28.45 -7.18
N ARG A 425 0.22 -29.53 -7.52
CA ARG A 425 0.65 -30.89 -7.18
C ARG A 425 1.68 -31.41 -8.16
N VAL A 426 2.89 -31.68 -7.67
CA VAL A 426 3.98 -32.30 -8.45
C VAL A 426 4.13 -33.75 -8.03
N ALA A 427 3.88 -34.69 -8.94
CA ALA A 427 4.03 -36.12 -8.65
C ALA A 427 5.51 -36.53 -8.70
N ILE A 428 6.06 -36.96 -7.56
CA ILE A 428 7.45 -37.35 -7.40
C ILE A 428 7.55 -38.83 -7.02
N THR A 429 8.51 -39.52 -7.65
CA THR A 429 8.81 -40.92 -7.32
C THR A 429 9.75 -40.96 -6.12
N VAL A 430 9.37 -41.72 -5.09
CA VAL A 430 10.21 -41.96 -3.91
C VAL A 430 10.76 -43.38 -4.05
N THR A 431 12.09 -43.50 -4.10
CA THR A 431 12.78 -44.78 -4.02
C THR A 431 12.71 -45.26 -2.57
N GLU A 432 12.13 -46.45 -2.37
CA GLU A 432 11.99 -47.09 -1.05
C GLU A 432 13.30 -47.65 -0.52
#